data_AF-A0A223S6M2-F1
#
_entry.id   AF-A0A223S6M2-F1
#
_cell.length_a   1.000
_cell.length_b   1.000
_cell.length_c   1.000
_cell.angle_alpha   90.00
_cell.angle_beta   90.00
_cell.angle_gamma   90.00
#
_symmetry.space_group_name_H-M   'P 1'
#
loop_
_entity.id
_entity.type
_entity.pdbx_description
1 polymer ?
#
loop_
_entity_poly.entity_id
_entity_poly.type
_entity_poly.pdbx_seq_one_letter_code
_entity_poly.pdbx_strand_id
1 'polypeptide(L)'
;MPPWKTHHAAVAHRFLPPEDAATWIGLLRPAAGLTTDDASGPCAGYLGGEPVLPIGTEWPGHGPLTFVASVECAALPTTELDIALPASGTLQFFYFDGQFDDDEALVEARESDSQAGARVIYVPAGAEATQRTTPTGIKPYPKVPLSARTVGTFPDITHPVARAAFPEAFSATCGLSHHAVGAYEFREALFATTPQHRVGGHAVAVQDSVEHEVAQGVLGGDTFTSFSDPALLAEAAEWVLLAQIDSDWSAEMCWGDMGTLYWFIKPADLAAHRFDRTWFGWQCT
;
A
#
# COMPACT_ATOMS: atom_id res chain seq x y z
N MET A 1 -1.56 13.60 -22.09
CA MET A 1 -1.56 13.12 -20.70
C MET A 1 -2.14 11.71 -20.70
N PRO A 2 -1.55 10.73 -20.00
CA PRO A 2 -2.08 9.36 -19.93
C PRO A 2 -3.51 9.33 -19.35
N PRO A 3 -4.38 8.40 -19.78
CA PRO A 3 -5.77 8.33 -19.30
C PRO A 3 -5.89 8.28 -17.78
N TRP A 4 -5.00 7.54 -17.10
CA TRP A 4 -4.99 7.38 -15.66
C TRP A 4 -4.74 8.68 -14.87
N LYS A 5 -4.13 9.71 -15.49
CA LYS A 5 -3.94 11.04 -14.85
C LYS A 5 -5.16 11.94 -14.97
N THR A 6 -6.07 11.68 -15.90
CA THR A 6 -7.10 12.64 -16.34
C THR A 6 -7.99 13.13 -15.20
N HIS A 7 -8.47 12.22 -14.36
CA HIS A 7 -9.37 12.58 -13.26
C HIS A 7 -8.67 13.48 -12.23
N HIS A 8 -7.54 13.02 -11.67
CA HIS A 8 -6.78 13.77 -10.67
C HIS A 8 -6.27 15.11 -11.20
N ALA A 9 -5.93 15.20 -12.50
CA ALA A 9 -5.57 16.48 -13.12
C ALA A 9 -6.76 17.44 -13.20
N ALA A 10 -7.96 16.95 -13.52
CA ALA A 10 -9.16 17.77 -13.52
C ALA A 10 -9.50 18.28 -12.11
N VAL A 11 -9.32 17.45 -11.07
CA VAL A 11 -9.45 17.87 -9.67
C VAL A 11 -8.42 18.95 -9.33
N ALA A 12 -7.14 18.73 -9.63
CA ALA A 12 -6.09 19.72 -9.37
C ALA A 12 -6.38 21.07 -10.04
N HIS A 13 -6.78 21.10 -11.32
CA HIS A 13 -7.13 22.35 -12.01
C HIS A 13 -8.37 23.05 -11.46
N ARG A 14 -9.28 22.31 -10.82
CA ARG A 14 -10.50 22.87 -10.24
C ARG A 14 -10.24 23.57 -8.90
N PHE A 15 -9.34 23.03 -8.09
CA PHE A 15 -9.16 23.43 -6.69
C PHE A 15 -7.85 24.18 -6.41
N LEU A 16 -6.82 24.01 -7.24
CA LEU A 16 -5.51 24.59 -7.01
C LEU A 16 -5.23 25.76 -7.97
N PRO A 17 -4.42 26.75 -7.54
CA PRO A 17 -3.82 27.73 -8.45
C PRO A 17 -3.08 27.05 -9.62
N PRO A 18 -2.96 27.68 -10.80
CA PRO A 18 -2.39 27.03 -11.99
C PRO A 18 -0.98 26.44 -11.79
N GLU A 19 -0.11 27.11 -11.05
CA GLU A 19 1.25 26.61 -10.76
C GLU A 19 1.22 25.41 -9.82
N ASP A 20 0.45 25.50 -8.73
CA ASP A 20 0.26 24.38 -7.79
C ASP A 20 -0.38 23.17 -8.46
N ALA A 21 -1.35 23.38 -9.34
CA ALA A 21 -1.99 22.32 -10.12
C ALA A 21 -0.97 21.59 -11.01
N ALA A 22 -0.12 22.34 -11.71
CA ALA A 22 0.92 21.77 -12.55
C ALA A 22 1.93 20.96 -11.72
N THR A 23 2.37 21.50 -10.58
CA THR A 23 3.24 20.81 -9.63
C THR A 23 2.58 19.51 -9.12
N TRP A 24 1.34 19.58 -8.65
CA TRP A 24 0.59 18.42 -8.15
C TRP A 24 0.42 17.32 -9.19
N ILE A 25 0.05 17.68 -10.43
CA ILE A 25 -0.08 16.75 -11.55
C ILE A 25 1.25 16.04 -11.87
N GLY A 26 2.37 16.73 -11.66
CA GLY A 26 3.72 16.18 -11.75
C GLY A 26 3.99 15.07 -10.73
N LEU A 27 3.37 15.13 -9.55
CA LEU A 27 3.54 14.13 -8.48
C LEU A 27 2.69 12.87 -8.69
N LEU A 28 1.73 12.89 -9.62
CA LEU A 28 0.85 11.73 -9.85
C LEU A 28 1.63 10.52 -10.39
N ARG A 29 1.38 9.37 -9.79
CA ARG A 29 1.97 8.07 -10.16
C ARG A 29 0.89 7.09 -10.64
N PRO A 30 1.23 6.17 -11.56
CA PRO A 30 0.34 5.08 -11.95
C PRO A 30 0.36 3.94 -10.91
N ALA A 31 -0.78 3.33 -10.68
CA ALA A 31 -0.92 2.09 -9.90
C ALA A 31 -1.79 1.09 -10.65
N ALA A 32 -1.67 -0.19 -10.31
CA ALA A 32 -2.66 -1.20 -10.65
C ALA A 32 -3.75 -1.16 -9.57
N GLY A 33 -4.86 -0.48 -9.87
CA GLY A 33 -6.04 -0.50 -8.99
C GLY A 33 -6.73 -1.84 -9.09
N LEU A 34 -6.99 -2.46 -7.94
CA LEU A 34 -7.62 -3.76 -7.82
C LEU A 34 -9.07 -3.59 -7.33
N THR A 35 -10.02 -4.29 -7.95
CA THR A 35 -11.45 -4.17 -7.61
C THR A 35 -12.12 -5.54 -7.59
N THR A 36 -13.08 -5.67 -6.69
CA THR A 36 -13.95 -6.84 -6.53
C THR A 36 -15.23 -6.75 -7.40
N ASP A 37 -15.57 -5.55 -7.88
CA ASP A 37 -16.84 -5.26 -8.57
C ASP A 37 -16.82 -5.54 -10.07
N ASP A 38 -15.63 -5.60 -10.69
CA ASP A 38 -15.50 -5.80 -12.13
C ASP A 38 -15.19 -7.25 -12.47
N ALA A 39 -16.27 -8.05 -12.53
CA ALA A 39 -16.24 -9.45 -12.96
C ALA A 39 -15.93 -9.64 -14.47
N SER A 40 -15.82 -8.55 -15.25
CA SER A 40 -15.57 -8.59 -16.69
C SER A 40 -14.11 -8.40 -17.07
N GLY A 41 -13.31 -7.83 -16.17
CA GLY A 41 -11.86 -7.72 -16.33
C GLY A 41 -11.12 -9.06 -16.18
N PRO A 42 -9.90 -9.19 -16.73
CA PRO A 42 -9.07 -10.35 -16.47
C PRO A 42 -8.79 -10.47 -14.96
N CYS A 43 -8.93 -11.67 -14.43
CA CYS A 43 -8.64 -11.97 -13.03
C CYS A 43 -7.16 -11.68 -12.75
N ALA A 44 -6.91 -10.72 -11.86
CA ALA A 44 -5.59 -10.27 -11.44
C ALA A 44 -5.17 -10.85 -10.10
N GLY A 45 -6.03 -11.61 -9.44
CA GLY A 45 -5.78 -12.13 -8.11
C GLY A 45 -7.06 -12.42 -7.35
N TYR A 46 -6.94 -12.52 -6.03
CA TYR A 46 -8.07 -12.68 -5.12
C TYR A 46 -7.72 -12.23 -3.70
N LEU A 47 -8.71 -11.73 -2.97
CA LEU A 47 -8.66 -11.59 -1.51
C LEU A 47 -9.05 -12.91 -0.84
N GLY A 48 -8.49 -13.18 0.33
CA GLY A 48 -8.86 -14.27 1.23
C GLY A 48 -8.79 -15.67 0.62
N GLY A 49 -9.46 -16.62 1.26
CA GLY A 49 -9.42 -18.03 0.91
C GLY A 49 -8.11 -18.70 1.33
N GLU A 50 -7.62 -19.59 0.47
CA GLU A 50 -6.43 -20.38 0.76
C GLU A 50 -5.28 -20.00 -0.19
N PRO A 51 -4.04 -19.85 0.32
CA PRO A 51 -2.89 -19.54 -0.50
C PRO A 51 -2.42 -20.75 -1.30
N VAL A 52 -1.79 -20.48 -2.44
CA VAL A 52 -1.01 -21.47 -3.20
C VAL A 52 0.46 -21.18 -2.95
N LEU A 53 1.15 -22.09 -2.27
CA LEU A 53 2.55 -21.90 -1.88
C LEU A 53 3.44 -22.99 -2.48
N PRO A 54 4.74 -22.72 -2.73
CA PRO A 54 5.68 -23.74 -3.13
C PRO A 54 5.68 -24.93 -2.16
N ILE A 55 5.91 -26.13 -2.69
CA ILE A 55 6.01 -27.33 -1.86
C ILE A 55 7.17 -27.16 -0.87
N GLY A 56 6.92 -27.50 0.39
CA GLY A 56 7.92 -27.39 1.46
C GLY A 56 8.04 -25.99 2.09
N THR A 57 7.35 -24.97 1.58
CA THR A 57 7.25 -23.67 2.26
C THR A 57 6.58 -23.85 3.62
N GLU A 58 7.27 -23.41 4.67
CA GLU A 58 6.72 -23.28 6.02
C GLU A 58 5.67 -22.17 6.03
N TRP A 59 4.65 -22.30 6.89
CA TRP A 59 3.68 -21.23 7.06
C TRP A 59 4.38 -20.01 7.66
N PRO A 60 4.20 -18.80 7.12
CA PRO A 60 4.93 -17.63 7.60
C PRO A 60 4.54 -17.24 9.04
N GLY A 61 5.48 -16.59 9.77
CA GLY A 61 5.26 -15.96 11.08
C GLY A 61 5.88 -16.68 12.30
N HIS A 62 5.80 -16.04 13.48
CA HIS A 62 6.07 -16.63 14.80
C HIS A 62 4.75 -16.99 15.52
N GLY A 63 3.82 -17.52 14.73
CA GLY A 63 2.38 -17.69 14.95
C GLY A 63 1.73 -17.77 13.56
N PRO A 64 0.56 -18.38 13.38
CA PRO A 64 -0.01 -18.53 12.04
C PRO A 64 -0.50 -17.17 11.52
N LEU A 65 0.18 -16.60 10.52
CA LEU A 65 -0.31 -15.41 9.84
C LEU A 65 -1.56 -15.75 9.02
N THR A 66 -2.53 -14.84 8.99
CA THR A 66 -3.71 -14.95 8.13
C THR A 66 -3.35 -14.59 6.69
N PHE A 67 -3.86 -15.36 5.74
CA PHE A 67 -3.71 -15.08 4.33
C PHE A 67 -4.65 -13.95 3.88
N VAL A 68 -4.08 -12.89 3.31
CA VAL A 68 -4.83 -11.67 2.95
C VAL A 68 -5.17 -11.66 1.47
N ALA A 69 -4.18 -11.84 0.58
CA ALA A 69 -4.42 -11.68 -0.85
C ALA A 69 -3.39 -12.43 -1.71
N SER A 70 -3.83 -12.79 -2.91
CA SER A 70 -2.98 -13.25 -4.01
C SER A 70 -3.06 -12.25 -5.15
N VAL A 71 -1.92 -11.89 -5.75
CA VAL A 71 -1.88 -11.05 -6.96
C VAL A 71 -1.00 -11.72 -8.02
N GLU A 72 -1.55 -11.93 -9.22
CA GLU A 72 -0.82 -12.45 -10.38
C GLU A 72 -0.13 -11.32 -11.12
N CYS A 73 1.20 -11.31 -11.10
CA CYS A 73 1.99 -10.24 -11.69
C CYS A 73 1.78 -10.11 -13.20
N ALA A 74 1.57 -11.23 -13.92
CA ALA A 74 1.33 -11.21 -15.37
C ALA A 74 -0.02 -10.58 -15.76
N ALA A 75 -0.96 -10.47 -14.81
CA ALA A 75 -2.28 -9.90 -15.03
C ALA A 75 -2.35 -8.39 -14.71
N LEU A 76 -1.27 -7.82 -14.17
CA LEU A 76 -1.18 -6.39 -13.88
C LEU A 76 -0.70 -5.60 -15.12
N PRO A 77 -1.09 -4.32 -15.26
CA PRO A 77 -0.64 -3.45 -16.33
C PRO A 77 0.82 -2.96 -16.12
N THR A 78 1.76 -3.90 -15.96
CA THR A 78 3.15 -3.65 -15.53
C THR A 78 3.91 -2.66 -16.40
N THR A 79 3.58 -2.55 -17.69
CA THR A 79 4.21 -1.58 -18.61
C THR A 79 3.82 -0.12 -18.35
N GLU A 80 2.70 0.12 -17.67
CA GLU A 80 2.27 1.47 -17.29
C GLU A 80 2.73 1.87 -15.89
N LEU A 81 3.14 0.90 -15.06
CA LEU A 81 3.56 1.15 -13.68
C LEU A 81 4.98 1.71 -13.63
N ASP A 82 5.29 2.46 -12.57
CA ASP A 82 6.60 3.04 -12.33
C ASP A 82 7.45 2.26 -11.32
N ILE A 83 7.09 0.99 -11.09
CA ILE A 83 7.81 0.03 -10.25
C ILE A 83 8.14 -1.25 -11.03
N ALA A 84 9.28 -1.87 -10.71
CA ALA A 84 9.79 -3.05 -11.42
C ALA A 84 9.20 -4.37 -10.87
N LEU A 85 7.88 -4.58 -11.03
CA LEU A 85 7.24 -5.84 -10.63
C LEU A 85 7.78 -7.02 -11.45
N PRO A 86 7.76 -8.25 -10.89
CA PRO A 86 8.02 -9.46 -11.66
C PRO A 86 7.11 -9.53 -12.90
N ALA A 87 7.60 -10.04 -14.03
CA ALA A 87 6.76 -10.16 -15.24
C ALA A 87 5.73 -11.30 -15.15
N SER A 88 5.88 -12.22 -14.19
CA SER A 88 5.04 -13.40 -14.03
C SER A 88 5.15 -13.96 -12.61
N GLY A 89 4.20 -14.81 -12.22
CA GLY A 89 4.17 -15.44 -10.91
C GLY A 89 3.28 -14.66 -9.96
N THR A 90 3.08 -15.19 -8.75
CA THR A 90 2.11 -14.61 -7.81
C THR A 90 2.79 -14.05 -6.58
N LEU A 91 2.28 -12.93 -6.08
CA LEU A 91 2.61 -12.39 -4.76
C LEU A 91 1.50 -12.81 -3.79
N GLN A 92 1.91 -13.45 -2.70
CA GLN A 92 1.02 -13.91 -1.62
C GLN A 92 1.27 -13.05 -0.39
N PHE A 93 0.23 -12.38 0.10
CA PHE A 93 0.30 -11.44 1.23
C PHE A 93 -0.29 -12.08 2.49
N PHE A 94 0.43 -11.94 3.60
CA PHE A 94 0.06 -12.48 4.91
C PHE A 94 0.22 -11.42 5.99
N TYR A 95 -0.68 -11.45 6.97
CA TYR A 95 -0.72 -10.51 8.09
C TYR A 95 -1.21 -11.21 9.36
N PHE A 96 -0.66 -10.83 10.52
CA PHE A 96 -1.11 -11.22 11.84
C PHE A 96 -2.25 -10.30 12.26
N ASP A 97 -3.48 -10.76 12.08
CA ASP A 97 -4.70 -9.96 12.25
C ASP A 97 -5.40 -10.19 13.59
N GLY A 98 -4.67 -10.68 14.60
CA GLY A 98 -5.17 -10.88 15.96
C GLY A 98 -6.11 -12.08 16.15
N GLN A 99 -6.51 -12.80 15.08
CA GLN A 99 -7.39 -13.96 15.19
C GLN A 99 -6.85 -15.08 16.11
N PHE A 100 -5.53 -15.22 16.20
CA PHE A 100 -4.89 -16.32 16.90
C PHE A 100 -4.74 -16.08 18.41
N ASP A 101 -4.62 -14.83 18.83
CA ASP A 101 -4.32 -14.42 20.19
C ASP A 101 -5.32 -13.40 20.75
N ASP A 102 -6.49 -13.27 20.13
CA ASP A 102 -7.56 -12.34 20.52
C ASP A 102 -7.07 -10.88 20.62
N ASP A 103 -6.32 -10.43 19.60
CA ASP A 103 -5.75 -9.09 19.46
C ASP A 103 -4.73 -8.70 20.56
N GLU A 104 -4.10 -9.68 21.24
CA GLU A 104 -3.08 -9.42 22.26
C GLU A 104 -1.79 -8.78 21.68
N ALA A 105 -1.43 -9.11 20.44
CA ALA A 105 -0.29 -8.52 19.73
C ALA A 105 -0.71 -7.78 18.46
N LEU A 106 -0.02 -6.68 18.17
CA LEU A 106 -0.20 -5.87 16.97
C LEU A 106 1.10 -5.80 16.17
N VAL A 107 0.96 -5.59 14.85
CA VAL A 107 2.10 -5.29 13.97
C VAL A 107 2.13 -3.79 13.74
N GLU A 108 3.17 -3.13 14.23
CA GLU A 108 3.31 -1.69 14.19
C GLU A 108 4.40 -1.29 13.19
N ALA A 109 4.09 -0.34 12.31
CA ALA A 109 5.05 0.16 11.33
C ALA A 109 6.31 0.74 12.00
N ARG A 110 6.15 1.35 13.18
CA ARG A 110 7.22 1.97 13.96
C ARG A 110 8.04 0.99 14.80
N GLU A 111 7.63 -0.27 14.89
CA GLU A 111 8.27 -1.28 15.74
C GLU A 111 8.89 -2.39 14.90
N SER A 112 10.21 -2.37 14.74
CA SER A 112 10.95 -3.34 13.94
C SER A 112 10.69 -4.80 14.35
N ASP A 113 10.53 -5.05 15.64
CA ASP A 113 10.41 -6.41 16.19
C ASP A 113 9.05 -7.03 15.88
N SER A 114 8.03 -6.19 15.66
CA SER A 114 6.68 -6.61 15.29
C SER A 114 6.57 -7.03 13.82
N GLN A 115 7.49 -6.57 12.95
CA GLN A 115 7.47 -6.79 11.50
C GLN A 115 7.50 -8.28 11.11
N ALA A 116 7.79 -9.19 12.04
CA ALA A 116 7.58 -10.61 11.85
C ALA A 116 6.13 -11.03 11.57
N GLY A 117 5.17 -10.20 11.99
CA GLY A 117 3.73 -10.40 11.83
C GLY A 117 3.18 -10.09 10.43
N ALA A 118 4.00 -9.75 9.44
CA ALA A 118 3.55 -9.59 8.05
C ALA A 118 4.57 -10.16 7.07
N ARG A 119 4.11 -10.85 6.02
CA ARG A 119 5.01 -11.48 5.04
C ARG A 119 4.45 -11.39 3.63
N VAL A 120 5.37 -11.22 2.67
CA VAL A 120 5.10 -11.37 1.24
C VAL A 120 5.90 -12.56 0.73
N ILE A 121 5.22 -13.52 0.12
CA ILE A 121 5.84 -14.68 -0.52
C ILE A 121 5.63 -14.57 -2.02
N TYR A 122 6.71 -14.48 -2.78
CA TYR A 122 6.67 -14.59 -4.23
C TYR A 122 6.76 -16.05 -4.66
N VAL A 123 5.80 -16.47 -5.47
CA VAL A 123 5.74 -17.80 -6.08
C VAL A 123 6.09 -17.66 -7.57
N PRO A 124 7.28 -18.07 -7.99
CA PRO A 124 7.68 -17.98 -9.39
C PRO A 124 6.73 -18.74 -10.31
N ALA A 125 6.49 -18.21 -11.51
CA ALA A 125 5.71 -18.91 -12.53
C ALA A 125 6.32 -20.29 -12.83
N GLY A 126 5.49 -21.34 -12.80
CA GLY A 126 5.92 -22.72 -13.02
C GLY A 126 6.58 -23.39 -11.81
N ALA A 127 6.69 -22.71 -10.65
CA ALA A 127 7.10 -23.37 -9.42
C ALA A 127 6.11 -24.50 -9.05
N GLU A 128 6.63 -25.60 -8.50
CA GLU A 128 5.79 -26.66 -7.96
C GLU A 128 5.14 -26.15 -6.67
N ALA A 129 3.85 -25.81 -6.77
CA ALA A 129 3.09 -25.18 -5.70
C ALA A 129 1.73 -25.86 -5.54
N THR A 130 1.22 -25.85 -4.31
CA THR A 130 -0.08 -26.45 -3.97
C THR A 130 -0.86 -25.52 -3.06
N GLN A 131 -2.19 -25.62 -3.12
CA GLN A 131 -3.05 -24.95 -2.17
C GLN A 131 -2.73 -25.47 -0.76
N ARG A 132 -2.53 -24.55 0.19
CA ARG A 132 -2.26 -24.86 1.59
C ARG A 132 -3.50 -24.55 2.41
N THR A 133 -3.89 -25.47 3.27
CA THR A 133 -5.00 -25.26 4.21
C THR A 133 -4.58 -24.32 5.33
N THR A 134 -5.48 -23.42 5.69
CA THR A 134 -5.31 -22.47 6.78
C THR A 134 -5.04 -23.22 8.10
N PRO A 135 -4.00 -22.84 8.86
CA PRO A 135 -3.67 -23.44 10.14
C PRO A 135 -4.81 -23.40 11.17
N THR A 136 -4.82 -24.36 12.09
CA THR A 136 -5.71 -24.34 13.25
C THR A 136 -5.51 -23.07 14.07
N GLY A 137 -6.60 -22.44 14.51
CA GLY A 137 -6.58 -21.23 15.34
C GLY A 137 -6.86 -19.94 14.58
N ILE A 138 -6.86 -19.98 13.25
CA ILE A 138 -7.28 -18.86 12.40
C ILE A 138 -8.31 -19.35 11.38
N LYS A 139 -9.23 -18.46 10.96
CA LYS A 139 -10.26 -18.75 9.96
C LYS A 139 -9.89 -18.02 8.66
N PRO A 140 -9.92 -18.68 7.50
CA PRO A 140 -9.71 -17.99 6.24
C PRO A 140 -10.85 -17.01 5.97
N TYR A 141 -10.50 -15.81 5.48
CA TYR A 141 -11.46 -14.89 4.89
C TYR A 141 -12.14 -15.50 3.66
N PRO A 142 -13.36 -15.08 3.29
CA PRO A 142 -13.96 -15.40 2.00
C PRO A 142 -13.02 -15.13 0.81
N LYS A 143 -13.04 -16.03 -0.18
CA LYS A 143 -12.30 -15.84 -1.42
C LYS A 143 -13.06 -14.93 -2.37
N VAL A 144 -12.49 -13.76 -2.69
CA VAL A 144 -13.10 -12.78 -3.60
C VAL A 144 -12.17 -12.48 -4.77
N PRO A 145 -12.58 -12.71 -6.03
CA PRO A 145 -11.72 -12.42 -7.18
C PRO A 145 -11.45 -10.92 -7.32
N LEU A 146 -10.26 -10.59 -7.81
CA LEU A 146 -9.85 -9.22 -8.11
C LEU A 146 -9.60 -9.08 -9.61
N SER A 147 -10.00 -7.96 -10.19
CA SER A 147 -9.55 -7.51 -11.52
C SER A 147 -8.70 -6.25 -11.39
N ALA A 148 -7.80 -6.03 -12.35
CA ALA A 148 -6.86 -4.93 -12.34
C ALA A 148 -7.12 -3.93 -13.48
N ARG A 149 -6.93 -2.64 -13.19
CA ARG A 149 -6.84 -1.57 -14.19
C ARG A 149 -5.84 -0.51 -13.77
N THR A 150 -5.26 0.19 -14.73
CA THR A 150 -4.38 1.32 -14.45
C THR A 150 -5.18 2.48 -13.86
N VAL A 151 -4.76 2.99 -12.71
CA VAL A 151 -5.33 4.18 -12.05
C VAL A 151 -4.24 5.19 -11.73
N GLY A 152 -4.62 6.45 -11.62
CA GLY A 152 -3.73 7.47 -11.07
C GLY A 152 -3.81 7.50 -9.56
N THR A 153 -2.68 7.79 -8.92
CA THR A 153 -2.57 7.97 -7.47
C THR A 153 -1.84 9.28 -7.19
N PHE A 154 -2.08 9.84 -6.02
CA PHE A 154 -1.49 11.08 -5.54
C PHE A 154 -0.83 10.84 -4.17
N PRO A 155 0.26 11.57 -3.85
CA PRO A 155 0.89 11.42 -2.55
C PRO A 155 -0.03 11.98 -1.46
N ASP A 156 0.04 11.40 -0.26
CA ASP A 156 -0.40 12.14 0.92
C ASP A 156 0.39 13.46 1.04
N ILE A 157 -0.24 14.51 1.54
CA ILE A 157 0.40 15.83 1.58
C ILE A 157 1.60 15.85 2.52
N THR A 158 1.61 15.00 3.56
CA THR A 158 2.75 14.85 4.46
C THR A 158 3.87 14.00 3.86
N HIS A 159 3.65 13.28 2.76
CA HIS A 159 4.69 12.48 2.11
C HIS A 159 5.91 13.35 1.71
N PRO A 160 7.17 12.88 1.87
CA PRO A 160 8.37 13.67 1.55
C PRO A 160 8.36 14.35 0.17
N VAL A 161 7.90 13.65 -0.88
CA VAL A 161 7.78 14.23 -2.23
C VAL A 161 6.80 15.40 -2.32
N ALA A 162 5.69 15.37 -1.56
CA ALA A 162 4.72 16.45 -1.54
C ALA A 162 5.24 17.62 -0.68
N ARG A 163 5.88 17.32 0.45
CA ARG A 163 6.56 18.33 1.28
C ARG A 163 7.62 19.11 0.50
N ALA A 164 8.45 18.40 -0.25
CA ALA A 164 9.48 19.02 -1.09
C ALA A 164 8.89 19.87 -2.21
N ALA A 165 7.74 19.47 -2.76
CA ALA A 165 7.05 20.19 -3.83
C ALA A 165 6.29 21.44 -3.33
N PHE A 166 5.81 21.42 -2.07
CA PHE A 166 5.02 22.49 -1.46
C PHE A 166 5.61 22.94 -0.11
N PRO A 167 6.85 23.45 -0.06
CA PRO A 167 7.51 23.82 1.20
C PRO A 167 6.77 24.93 1.95
N GLU A 168 6.12 25.85 1.22
CA GLU A 168 5.30 26.91 1.81
C GLU A 168 4.14 26.36 2.65
N ALA A 169 3.52 25.25 2.23
CA ALA A 169 2.44 24.60 2.99
C ALA A 169 2.90 24.11 4.37
N PHE A 170 4.20 23.96 4.60
CA PHE A 170 4.79 23.53 5.87
C PHE A 170 5.55 24.64 6.60
N SER A 171 5.50 25.87 6.08
CA SER A 171 6.09 27.03 6.73
C SER A 171 5.28 27.43 7.97
N ALA A 172 5.93 28.06 8.95
CA ALA A 172 5.25 28.65 10.10
C ALA A 172 4.32 29.81 9.72
N THR A 173 4.48 30.39 8.53
CA THR A 173 3.73 31.58 8.10
C THR A 173 2.45 31.23 7.35
N CYS A 174 2.47 30.19 6.51
CA CYS A 174 1.28 29.69 5.83
C CYS A 174 0.66 28.56 6.66
N GLY A 175 1.38 27.45 6.84
CA GLY A 175 0.83 26.25 7.47
C GLY A 175 -0.18 25.52 6.59
N LEU A 176 -0.31 24.21 6.82
CA LEU A 176 -1.00 23.32 5.87
C LEU A 176 -2.47 23.70 5.68
N SER A 177 -3.16 24.07 6.78
CA SER A 177 -4.56 24.48 6.76
C SER A 177 -4.85 25.75 5.95
N HIS A 178 -3.81 26.52 5.61
CA HIS A 178 -3.95 27.76 4.84
C HIS A 178 -3.43 27.65 3.40
N HIS A 179 -2.86 26.51 3.01
CA HIS A 179 -2.41 26.24 1.64
C HIS A 179 -3.49 25.47 0.86
N ALA A 180 -3.66 25.75 -0.43
CA ALA A 180 -4.71 25.14 -1.26
C ALA A 180 -4.63 23.60 -1.31
N VAL A 181 -3.42 23.04 -1.32
CA VAL A 181 -3.17 21.59 -1.25
C VAL A 181 -3.56 20.94 0.08
N GLY A 182 -3.65 21.72 1.15
CA GLY A 182 -4.12 21.26 2.46
C GLY A 182 -5.62 21.49 2.68
N ALA A 183 -6.31 22.16 1.75
CA ALA A 183 -7.73 22.42 1.86
C ALA A 183 -8.55 21.13 1.88
N TYR A 184 -9.51 21.06 2.80
CA TYR A 184 -10.37 19.89 2.99
C TYR A 184 -11.11 19.52 1.69
N GLU A 185 -11.65 20.50 0.97
CA GLU A 185 -12.42 20.28 -0.25
C GLU A 185 -11.57 19.70 -1.38
N PHE A 186 -10.30 20.08 -1.45
CA PHE A 186 -9.37 19.50 -2.41
C PHE A 186 -9.06 18.04 -2.06
N ARG A 187 -8.76 17.76 -0.79
CA ARG A 187 -8.48 16.42 -0.29
C ARG A 187 -9.67 15.49 -0.52
N GLU A 188 -10.87 15.87 -0.09
CA GLU A 188 -12.11 15.11 -0.30
C GLU A 188 -12.37 14.77 -1.77
N ALA A 189 -12.14 15.74 -2.67
CA ALA A 189 -12.36 15.53 -4.10
C ALA A 189 -11.39 14.50 -4.71
N LEU A 190 -10.22 14.28 -4.11
CA LEU A 190 -9.27 13.24 -4.53
C LEU A 190 -9.71 11.84 -4.05
N PHE A 191 -10.20 11.71 -2.82
CA PHE A 191 -10.55 10.42 -2.23
C PHE A 191 -11.79 9.76 -2.88
N ALA A 192 -12.75 10.56 -3.34
CA ALA A 192 -14.04 10.07 -3.87
C ALA A 192 -13.94 9.10 -5.08
N THR A 193 -12.78 8.94 -5.70
CA THR A 193 -12.60 8.16 -6.93
C THR A 193 -11.48 7.12 -6.88
N THR A 194 -10.91 6.95 -5.71
CA THR A 194 -9.70 6.17 -5.52
C THR A 194 -10.06 4.70 -5.21
N PRO A 195 -9.54 3.70 -5.94
CA PRO A 195 -9.85 2.30 -5.64
C PRO A 195 -9.32 1.91 -4.27
N GLN A 196 -10.06 1.05 -3.58
CA GLN A 196 -9.75 0.55 -2.24
C GLN A 196 -8.40 -0.19 -2.22
N HIS A 197 -8.22 -1.13 -3.14
CA HIS A 197 -7.03 -1.99 -3.22
C HIS A 197 -6.10 -1.58 -4.37
N ARG A 198 -4.78 -1.74 -4.22
CA ARG A 198 -3.83 -1.51 -5.33
C ARG A 198 -2.48 -2.20 -5.17
N VAL A 199 -1.74 -2.23 -6.28
CA VAL A 199 -0.30 -2.47 -6.33
C VAL A 199 0.40 -1.27 -6.95
N GLY A 200 1.46 -0.78 -6.31
CA GLY A 200 2.23 0.39 -6.77
C GLY A 200 1.54 1.74 -6.57
N GLY A 201 2.18 2.79 -7.10
CA GLY A 201 1.74 4.18 -6.97
C GLY A 201 2.02 4.78 -5.59
N HIS A 202 1.16 5.70 -5.17
CA HIS A 202 1.15 6.32 -3.85
C HIS A 202 0.12 5.64 -2.94
N ALA A 203 0.48 5.49 -1.66
CA ALA A 203 -0.41 5.04 -0.61
C ALA A 203 -1.50 6.08 -0.33
N VAL A 204 -2.70 5.59 -0.04
CA VAL A 204 -3.81 6.40 0.47
C VAL A 204 -3.75 6.32 1.98
N ALA A 205 -2.98 7.21 2.60
CA ALA A 205 -2.90 7.24 4.05
C ALA A 205 -4.28 7.54 4.68
N VAL A 206 -4.64 6.80 5.73
CA VAL A 206 -5.81 7.07 6.56
C VAL A 206 -5.49 8.16 7.58
N GLN A 207 -4.25 8.16 8.07
CA GLN A 207 -3.72 9.13 9.03
C GLN A 207 -2.70 10.03 8.31
N ASP A 208 -1.43 9.97 8.71
CA ASP A 208 -0.31 10.61 8.01
C ASP A 208 0.40 9.63 7.07
N SER A 209 1.34 10.11 6.25
CA SER A 209 2.11 9.28 5.31
C SER A 209 2.71 8.05 6.00
N VAL A 210 2.30 6.87 5.55
CA VAL A 210 2.74 5.58 6.10
C VAL A 210 4.25 5.41 5.93
N GLU A 211 4.82 5.96 4.86
CA GLU A 211 6.27 5.97 4.59
C GLU A 211 7.08 6.63 5.72
N HIS A 212 6.50 7.62 6.42
CA HIS A 212 7.14 8.16 7.62
C HIS A 212 7.18 7.16 8.76
N GLU A 213 6.09 6.41 8.99
CA GLU A 213 6.03 5.40 10.05
C GLU A 213 7.00 4.25 9.76
N VAL A 214 7.06 3.83 8.48
CA VAL A 214 8.06 2.88 7.97
C VAL A 214 9.46 3.38 8.25
N ALA A 215 9.77 4.63 7.89
CA ALA A 215 11.09 5.20 8.09
C ALA A 215 11.46 5.31 9.58
N GLN A 216 10.51 5.65 10.45
CA GLN A 216 10.70 5.64 11.89
C GLN A 216 11.09 4.23 12.37
N GLY A 217 10.30 3.21 12.00
CA GLY A 217 10.58 1.83 12.41
C GLY A 217 11.94 1.33 11.92
N VAL A 218 12.31 1.63 10.67
CA VAL A 218 13.60 1.26 10.09
C VAL A 218 14.78 1.94 10.81
N LEU A 219 14.61 3.18 11.24
CA LEU A 219 15.65 3.98 11.89
C LEU A 219 15.67 3.84 13.42
N GLY A 220 14.90 2.90 13.99
CA GLY A 220 14.92 2.59 15.42
C GLY A 220 13.80 3.24 16.23
N GLY A 221 12.62 3.44 15.64
CA GLY A 221 11.39 3.85 16.31
C GLY A 221 11.40 5.31 16.78
N ASP A 222 10.99 5.55 18.02
CA ASP A 222 10.75 6.86 18.66
C ASP A 222 12.02 7.72 18.90
N THR A 223 13.07 7.50 18.13
CA THR A 223 14.31 8.29 18.19
C THR A 223 14.17 9.69 17.57
N PHE A 224 13.09 9.95 16.84
CA PHE A 224 12.84 11.21 16.13
C PHE A 224 11.83 12.08 16.87
N THR A 225 12.20 13.34 17.13
CA THR A 225 11.33 14.34 17.76
C THR A 225 10.67 15.28 16.75
N SER A 226 10.96 15.13 15.46
CA SER A 226 10.43 15.98 14.39
C SER A 226 10.12 15.18 13.12
N PHE A 227 8.91 15.34 12.60
CA PHE A 227 8.49 14.87 11.28
C PHE A 227 9.19 15.60 10.11
N SER A 228 10.02 16.60 10.41
CA SER A 228 10.83 17.31 9.41
C SER A 228 12.32 16.96 9.51
N ASP A 229 12.67 15.93 10.30
CA ASP A 229 14.05 15.47 10.38
C ASP A 229 14.55 15.02 8.98
N PRO A 230 15.67 15.57 8.48
CA PRO A 230 16.16 15.23 7.14
C PRO A 230 16.48 13.75 6.94
N ALA A 231 16.95 13.04 7.97
CA ALA A 231 17.25 11.61 7.87
C ALA A 231 15.97 10.79 7.76
N LEU A 232 14.93 11.17 8.51
CA LEU A 232 13.61 10.54 8.42
C LEU A 232 12.98 10.75 7.04
N LEU A 233 13.00 11.98 6.53
CA LEU A 233 12.47 12.31 5.21
C LEU A 233 13.24 11.59 4.08
N ALA A 234 14.56 11.48 4.22
CA ALA A 234 15.40 10.77 3.27
C ALA A 234 15.09 9.27 3.26
N GLU A 235 14.97 8.63 4.43
CA GLU A 235 14.62 7.21 4.51
C GLU A 235 13.20 6.96 3.99
N ALA A 236 12.21 7.77 4.36
CA ALA A 236 10.83 7.64 3.88
C ALA A 236 10.74 7.70 2.34
N ALA A 237 11.56 8.54 1.69
CA ALA A 237 11.59 8.67 0.24
C ALA A 237 12.18 7.45 -0.50
N GLU A 238 12.85 6.52 0.19
CA GLU A 238 13.44 5.30 -0.41
C GLU A 238 12.41 4.18 -0.61
N TRP A 239 11.25 4.27 0.04
CA TRP A 239 10.23 3.22 0.04
C TRP A 239 9.19 3.48 -1.06
N VAL A 240 8.76 2.40 -1.72
CA VAL A 240 7.62 2.43 -2.62
C VAL A 240 6.54 1.47 -2.14
N LEU A 241 5.28 1.85 -2.33
CA LEU A 241 4.16 0.96 -2.06
C LEU A 241 4.24 -0.27 -2.97
N LEU A 242 4.32 -1.45 -2.36
CA LEU A 242 4.16 -2.73 -3.05
C LEU A 242 2.66 -3.04 -3.20
N ALA A 243 1.92 -3.06 -2.09
CA ALA A 243 0.50 -3.33 -2.09
C ALA A 243 -0.23 -2.57 -0.98
N GLN A 244 -1.46 -2.17 -1.28
CA GLN A 244 -2.43 -1.64 -0.32
C GLN A 244 -3.68 -2.51 -0.39
N ILE A 245 -4.11 -3.04 0.75
CA ILE A 245 -5.35 -3.84 0.87
C ILE A 245 -6.22 -3.18 1.92
N ASP A 246 -7.36 -2.64 1.48
CA ASP A 246 -8.30 -1.94 2.34
C ASP A 246 -9.21 -2.91 3.10
N SER A 247 -9.99 -2.39 4.05
CA SER A 247 -11.15 -3.12 4.56
C SER A 247 -12.16 -3.35 3.42
N ASP A 248 -12.68 -4.57 3.30
CA ASP A 248 -13.55 -4.97 2.20
C ASP A 248 -14.68 -5.88 2.68
N TRP A 249 -15.91 -5.38 2.58
CA TRP A 249 -17.11 -6.09 3.01
C TRP A 249 -17.38 -7.37 2.20
N SER A 250 -16.99 -7.42 0.93
CA SER A 250 -17.16 -8.60 0.09
C SER A 250 -16.27 -9.75 0.56
N ALA A 251 -15.09 -9.40 1.09
CA ALA A 251 -14.12 -10.35 1.66
C ALA A 251 -14.24 -10.50 3.17
N GLU A 252 -15.25 -9.89 3.81
CA GLU A 252 -15.41 -9.84 5.27
C GLU A 252 -14.13 -9.36 6.01
N MET A 253 -13.33 -8.50 5.38
CA MET A 253 -12.09 -7.95 5.93
C MET A 253 -12.35 -6.59 6.58
N CYS A 254 -11.93 -6.43 7.84
CA CYS A 254 -12.00 -5.17 8.57
C CYS A 254 -10.72 -5.02 9.41
N TRP A 255 -9.95 -3.96 9.14
CA TRP A 255 -8.66 -3.72 9.80
C TRP A 255 -8.84 -2.64 10.88
N GLY A 256 -8.98 -3.01 12.15
CA GLY A 256 -9.37 -2.06 13.20
C GLY A 256 -10.73 -1.41 12.89
N ASP A 257 -10.83 -0.09 13.01
CA ASP A 257 -12.02 0.67 12.62
C ASP A 257 -11.96 1.07 11.14
N MET A 258 -12.22 0.09 10.26
CA MET A 258 -12.27 0.26 8.80
C MET A 258 -10.98 0.83 8.18
N GLY A 259 -9.83 0.35 8.66
CA GLY A 259 -8.51 0.74 8.21
C GLY A 259 -8.04 0.05 6.94
N THR A 260 -6.73 0.16 6.69
CA THR A 260 -6.06 -0.29 5.47
C THR A 260 -4.68 -0.87 5.81
N LEU A 261 -4.29 -1.95 5.12
CA LEU A 261 -2.98 -2.59 5.20
C LEU A 261 -2.05 -2.10 4.08
N TYR A 262 -0.77 -1.95 4.38
CA TYR A 262 0.26 -1.49 3.44
C TYR A 262 1.52 -2.35 3.53
N TRP A 263 2.00 -2.81 2.37
CA TRP A 263 3.34 -3.37 2.23
C TRP A 263 4.19 -2.43 1.40
N PHE A 264 5.35 -2.07 1.92
CA PHE A 264 6.37 -1.27 1.27
C PHE A 264 7.60 -2.10 0.95
N ILE A 265 8.32 -1.72 -0.09
CA ILE A 265 9.58 -2.35 -0.48
C ILE A 265 10.49 -1.30 -1.10
N LYS A 266 11.82 -1.42 -0.92
CA LYS A 266 12.75 -0.56 -1.66
C LYS A 266 12.83 -1.01 -3.13
N PRO A 267 12.94 -0.09 -4.11
CA PRO A 267 12.99 -0.44 -5.53
C PRO A 267 14.06 -1.48 -5.89
N ALA A 268 15.23 -1.42 -5.24
CA ALA A 268 16.31 -2.38 -5.45
C ALA A 268 15.99 -3.79 -4.92
N ASP A 269 15.25 -3.90 -3.82
CA ASP A 269 14.76 -5.18 -3.28
C ASP A 269 13.67 -5.76 -4.17
N LEU A 270 12.75 -4.93 -4.67
CA LEU A 270 11.72 -5.33 -5.61
C LEU A 270 12.32 -5.89 -6.91
N ALA A 271 13.25 -5.16 -7.53
CA ALA A 271 13.92 -5.60 -8.76
C ALA A 271 14.73 -6.89 -8.57
N ALA A 272 15.19 -7.17 -7.35
CA ALA A 272 15.91 -8.39 -6.99
C ALA A 272 15.01 -9.50 -6.44
N HIS A 273 13.69 -9.30 -6.44
CA HIS A 273 12.68 -10.22 -5.89
C HIS A 273 12.93 -10.59 -4.40
N ARG A 274 13.49 -9.67 -3.61
CA ARG A 274 13.75 -9.84 -2.17
C ARG A 274 12.54 -9.45 -1.33
N PHE A 275 11.45 -10.19 -1.49
CA PHE A 275 10.18 -9.94 -0.79
C PHE A 275 10.24 -10.25 0.72
N ASP A 276 11.32 -10.88 1.20
CA ASP A 276 11.64 -10.99 2.62
C ASP A 276 12.03 -9.65 3.26
N ARG A 277 12.29 -8.62 2.45
CA ARG A 277 12.69 -7.27 2.88
C ARG A 277 11.57 -6.23 2.74
N THR A 278 10.33 -6.68 2.68
CA THR A 278 9.19 -5.77 2.77
C THR A 278 9.05 -5.20 4.17
N TRP A 279 8.54 -3.99 4.27
CA TRP A 279 8.10 -3.40 5.53
C TRP A 279 6.58 -3.25 5.51
N PHE A 280 5.94 -3.52 6.63
CA PHE A 280 4.51 -3.49 6.78
C PHE A 280 4.07 -2.35 7.69
N GLY A 281 2.94 -1.74 7.34
CA GLY A 281 2.19 -0.85 8.20
C GLY A 281 0.71 -1.03 7.98
N TRP A 282 -0.09 -0.53 8.90
CA TRP A 282 -1.53 -0.42 8.74
C TRP A 282 -2.00 0.81 9.52
N GLN A 283 -3.13 1.37 9.10
CA GLN A 283 -3.73 2.54 9.73
C GLN A 283 -5.24 2.37 9.74
N CYS A 284 -5.91 2.82 10.80
CA CYS A 284 -7.35 2.92 10.89
C CYS A 284 -7.77 4.26 11.50
N THR A 285 -9.09 4.51 11.48
CA THR A 285 -9.71 5.69 12.10
C THR A 285 -9.81 5.59 13.61
#